data_AF-A0A537XJR9-F1
#
_entry.id   AF-A0A537XJR9-F1
#
_cell.length_a   1.000
_cell.length_b   1.000
_cell.length_c   1.000
_cell.angle_alpha   90.00
_cell.angle_beta   90.00
_cell.angle_gamma   90.00
#
_symmetry.space_group_name_H-M   'P 1'
#
loop_
_entity.id
_entity.type
_entity.pdbx_description
1 polymer ?
#
loop_
_entity_poly.entity_id
_entity_poly.type
_entity_poly.pdbx_seq_one_letter_code
_entity_poly.pdbx_strand_id
1 'polypeptide(L)' 'METESFEDEETAALMNENFVSIKVDREERPDVDAIYMDAVQAMTGGGGWPLTAFLTPDGEP' A
#
# COMPACT_ATOMS: atom_id res chain seq x y z
N MET A 1 14.55 0.71 0.70
CA MET A 1 13.26 0.49 1.37
C MET A 1 12.26 -0.27 0.49
N GLU A 2 11.71 0.27 -0.61
CA GLU A 2 10.77 -0.49 -1.47
C GLU A 2 11.42 -1.70 -2.15
N THR A 3 12.60 -1.48 -2.73
CA THR A 3 13.42 -2.52 -3.36
C THR A 3 13.80 -3.63 -2.39
N GLU A 4 14.08 -3.31 -1.13
CA GLU A 4 14.60 -4.30 -0.18
C GLU A 4 13.54 -5.30 0.29
N SER A 5 12.29 -4.87 0.48
CA SER A 5 11.24 -5.75 1.01
C SER A 5 10.48 -6.50 -0.09
N PHE A 6 10.34 -5.94 -1.29
CA PHE A 6 9.64 -6.62 -2.39
C PHE A 6 10.55 -7.57 -3.18
N GLU A 7 11.87 -7.47 -3.03
CA GLU A 7 12.84 -8.41 -3.62
C GLU A 7 13.29 -9.51 -2.64
N ASP A 8 12.90 -9.43 -1.38
CA ASP A 8 13.14 -10.47 -0.39
C ASP A 8 12.18 -11.66 -0.59
N GLU A 9 12.72 -12.83 -0.92
CA GLU A 9 11.93 -14.01 -1.28
C GLU A 9 11.05 -14.51 -0.12
N GLU A 10 11.52 -14.42 1.12
CA GLU A 10 10.76 -14.86 2.30
C GLU A 10 9.55 -13.94 2.54
N THR A 11 9.77 -12.63 2.51
CA THR A 11 8.71 -11.63 2.62
C THR A 11 7.71 -11.77 1.46
N ALA A 12 8.19 -11.93 0.23
CA ALA A 12 7.34 -12.11 -0.94
C ALA A 12 6.47 -13.38 -0.82
N ALA A 13 7.01 -14.49 -0.31
CA ALA A 13 6.25 -15.71 -0.09
C ALA A 13 5.10 -15.48 0.92
N LEU A 14 5.40 -14.85 2.06
CA LEU A 14 4.38 -14.51 3.06
C LEU A 14 3.30 -13.58 2.49
N MET A 15 3.70 -12.58 1.71
CA MET A 15 2.76 -11.66 1.07
C MET A 15 1.86 -12.37 0.07
N ASN A 16 2.42 -13.23 -0.78
CA ASN A 16 1.67 -13.97 -1.81
C ASN A 16 0.71 -15.01 -1.23
N GLU A 17 1.02 -15.57 -0.07
CA GLU A 17 0.14 -16.53 0.61
C GLU A 17 -1.05 -15.84 1.30
N ASN A 18 -0.82 -14.66 1.89
CA ASN A 18 -1.79 -14.05 2.81
C ASN A 18 -2.55 -12.85 2.24
N PHE A 19 -2.04 -12.22 1.18
CA PHE A 19 -2.59 -10.97 0.66
C PHE A 19 -2.66 -10.94 -0.87
N VAL A 20 -3.58 -10.11 -1.38
CA VAL A 20 -3.56 -9.69 -2.78
C VAL A 20 -2.76 -8.40 -2.87
N SER A 21 -1.49 -8.52 -3.22
CA SER A 21 -0.59 -7.36 -3.36
C SER A 21 -0.91 -6.56 -4.63
N ILE A 22 -1.21 -5.27 -4.48
CA ILE A 22 -1.50 -4.34 -5.58
C ILE A 22 -0.45 -3.21 -5.56
N LYS A 23 0.35 -3.10 -6.63
CA LYS A 23 1.28 -1.98 -6.83
C LYS A 23 0.56 -0.88 -7.60
N VAL A 24 0.54 0.33 -7.06
CA VAL A 24 -0.08 1.50 -7.69
C VAL A 24 1.01 2.50 -8.03
N ASP A 25 1.03 2.97 -9.27
CA ASP A 25 1.80 4.14 -9.68
C ASP A 25 0.94 5.39 -9.50
N ARG A 26 1.39 6.32 -8.64
CA ARG A 26 0.67 7.56 -8.33
C ARG A 26 0.66 8.56 -9.48
N GLU A 27 1.65 8.49 -10.37
CA GLU A 27 1.72 9.40 -11.52
C GLU A 27 0.64 9.00 -12.55
N GLU A 28 0.33 7.71 -12.63
CA GLU A 28 -0.74 7.18 -13.47
C GLU A 28 -2.12 7.20 -12.79
N ARG A 29 -2.17 6.99 -11.46
CA ARG A 29 -3.40 6.91 -10.65
C ARG A 29 -3.39 7.87 -9.45
N PRO A 30 -3.32 9.20 -9.69
CA PRO A 30 -3.35 10.18 -8.60
C PRO A 30 -4.68 10.20 -7.85
N ASP A 31 -5.75 9.69 -8.47
CA ASP A 31 -7.07 9.51 -7.86
C ASP A 31 -7.06 8.47 -6.73
N VAL A 32 -6.38 7.35 -6.95
CA VAL A 32 -6.26 6.26 -5.97
C VAL A 32 -5.35 6.68 -4.82
N ASP A 33 -4.24 7.35 -5.14
CA ASP A 33 -3.34 7.90 -4.14
C ASP A 33 -4.07 8.82 -3.16
N ALA A 34 -4.77 9.84 -3.68
CA ALA A 34 -5.41 10.84 -2.84
C ALA A 34 -6.37 10.22 -1.81
N ILE A 35 -7.17 9.22 -2.24
CA ILE A 35 -8.13 8.52 -1.37
C ILE A 35 -7.41 7.86 -0.18
N TYR A 36 -6.32 7.13 -0.43
CA TYR A 36 -5.64 6.40 0.64
C TYR A 36 -4.71 7.29 1.46
N MET A 37 -4.14 8.34 0.87
CA MET A 37 -3.38 9.36 1.60
C MET A 37 -4.27 10.09 2.61
N ASP A 38 -5.50 10.46 2.21
CA ASP A 38 -6.48 11.08 3.11
C ASP A 38 -6.87 10.12 4.25
N ALA A 39 -7.09 8.84 3.95
CA ALA A 39 -7.41 7.83 4.96
C ALA A 39 -6.26 7.66 5.98
N VAL A 40 -5.01 7.56 5.52
CA VAL A 40 -3.83 7.44 6.39
C VAL A 40 -3.66 8.67 7.26
N GLN A 41 -3.84 9.87 6.70
CA GLN A 41 -3.79 11.12 7.47
C GLN A 41 -4.89 11.19 8.52
N ALA A 42 -6.11 10.77 8.18
CA ALA A 42 -7.23 10.75 9.12
C ALA A 42 -6.98 9.76 10.28
N MET A 43 -6.40 8.59 10.01
CA MET A 43 -6.14 7.57 11.02
C MET A 43 -4.91 7.86 11.90
N THR A 44 -3.85 8.43 11.31
CA THR A 44 -2.54 8.51 11.98
C THR A 44 -2.09 9.94 12.30
N GLY A 45 -2.75 10.95 11.73
CA GLY A 45 -2.36 12.36 11.84
C GLY A 45 -1.12 12.74 11.01
N GLY A 46 -0.57 11.80 10.24
CA GLY A 46 0.55 12.01 9.33
C GLY A 46 0.35 11.25 8.02
N GLY A 47 1.18 11.52 7.02
CA GLY A 47 1.11 10.87 5.72
C GLY A 47 2.41 11.05 4.95
N GLY A 48 2.69 10.15 4.02
CA GLY A 48 3.93 10.19 3.27
C GLY A 48 4.11 8.99 2.36
N TRP A 49 5.24 9.00 1.67
CA TRP A 49 5.61 7.99 0.69
C TRP A 49 6.90 7.27 1.11
N PRO A 50 7.04 5.97 0.82
CA PRO A 50 6.04 5.09 0.20
C PRO A 50 4.82 4.83 1.09
N LEU A 51 3.63 4.83 0.49
CA LEU A 51 2.37 4.55 1.18
C LEU A 51 2.02 3.07 1.02
N THR A 52 1.86 2.37 2.15
CA THR A 52 1.36 1.00 2.20
C THR A 52 0.11 0.97 3.07
N ALA A 53 -0.99 0.44 2.53
CA ALA A 53 -2.25 0.25 3.25
C ALA A 53 -2.73 -1.20 3.10
N PHE A 54 -3.34 -1.73 4.16
CA PHE A 54 -4.04 -3.01 4.13
C PHE A 54 -5.53 -2.72 4.03
N LEU A 55 -6.22 -3.41 3.12
CA LEU A 55 -7.62 -3.12 2.81
C LEU A 55 -8.47 -4.39 2.94
N THR A 56 -9.74 -4.20 3.27
CA THR A 56 -10.76 -5.23 3.07
C THR A 56 -10.98 -5.48 1.57
N PRO A 57 -11.65 -6.58 1.18
CA PRO A 57 -12.00 -6.83 -0.22
C PRO A 57 -12.84 -5.73 -0.88
N ASP A 58 -13.54 -4.91 -0.08
CA ASP A 58 -14.34 -3.78 -0.55
C ASP A 58 -13.52 -2.49 -0.73
N GLY A 59 -12.21 -2.53 -0.44
CA GLY A 59 -11.29 -1.39 -0.59
C GLY A 59 -11.25 -0.45 0.61
N GLU A 60 -11.78 -0.87 1.76
CA GLU A 60 -11.78 -0.07 2.99
C GLU A 60 -10.51 -0.34 3.82
N PRO A 61 -9.79 0.72 4.26
CA PRO A 61 -8.59 0.61 5.09
C PRO A 61 -8.88 0.42 6.59
#